data_AF-A0A2E6VNB3-F1
#
_entry.id   AF-A0A2E6VNB3-F1
#
_cell.length_a   1.000
_cell.length_b   1.000
_cell.length_c   1.000
_cell.angle_alpha   90.00
_cell.angle_beta   90.00
_cell.angle_gamma   90.00
#
_symmetry.space_group_name_H-M   'P 1'
#
loop_
_entity.id
_entity.type
_entity.pdbx_description
1 polymer ?
#
loop_
_entity_poly.entity_id
_entity_poly.type
_entity_poly.pdbx_seq_one_letter_code
_entity_poly.pdbx_strand_id
1 'polypeptide(L)'
;MKNLPGFLKALHWLIVINLVIQVLYGAYMVFFVVTGEGSGPLWGQALDMPFEKMVTRRLYALETWVAIVGLSLYLGLTEILPRLLKTNSPPSENS
;
A
#
# COMPACT_ATOMS: atom_id res chain seq x y z
N MET A 1 -29.35 9.28 6.63
CA MET A 1 -27.90 9.05 6.50
C MET A 1 -27.22 9.74 7.69
N LYS A 2 -26.89 8.99 8.74
CA LYS A 2 -26.30 9.57 9.96
C LYS A 2 -24.97 10.24 9.58
N ASN A 3 -24.81 11.49 10.02
CA ASN A 3 -23.59 12.28 9.89
C ASN A 3 -22.44 11.54 10.60
N LEU A 4 -21.79 10.58 9.94
CA LEU A 4 -20.45 10.15 10.32
C LEU A 4 -19.58 11.42 10.27
N PRO A 5 -18.88 11.78 11.37
CA PRO A 5 -18.14 13.03 11.44
C PRO A 5 -17.22 13.10 10.24
N GLY A 6 -17.34 14.15 9.41
CA GLY A 6 -16.57 14.27 8.16
C GLY A 6 -15.07 14.04 8.37
N PHE A 7 -14.59 14.31 9.58
CA PHE A 7 -13.29 13.93 10.11
C PHE A 7 -12.91 12.45 9.90
N LEU A 8 -13.76 11.48 10.21
CA LEU A 8 -13.43 10.05 10.04
C LEU A 8 -13.25 9.68 8.56
N LYS A 9 -14.06 10.26 7.68
CA LYS A 9 -13.92 10.06 6.22
C LYS A 9 -12.64 10.71 5.69
N ALA A 10 -12.33 11.92 6.17
CA ALA A 10 -11.09 12.62 5.82
C ALA A 10 -9.86 11.86 6.32
N LEU A 11 -9.88 11.38 7.57
CA LEU A 11 -8.81 10.58 8.16
C LEU A 11 -8.61 9.26 7.39
N HIS A 12 -9.70 8.60 7.02
CA HIS A 12 -9.64 7.40 6.19
C HIS A 12 -8.95 7.67 4.85
N TRP A 13 -9.41 8.68 4.11
CA TRP A 13 -8.80 9.06 2.84
C TRP A 13 -7.34 9.50 2.99
N LEU A 14 -6.98 10.19 4.09
CA LEU A 14 -5.61 10.59 4.39
C LEU A 14 -4.71 9.37 4.57
N ILE A 15 -5.13 8.38 5.36
CA ILE A 15 -4.36 7.13 5.57
C ILE A 15 -4.17 6.39 4.26
N VAL A 16 -5.24 6.24 3.46
CA VAL A 16 -5.17 5.54 2.16
C VAL A 16 -4.24 6.27 1.20
N ILE A 17 -4.39 7.59 1.04
CA ILE A 17 -3.51 8.37 0.16
C ILE A 17 -2.06 8.26 0.62
N ASN A 18 -1.79 8.42 1.91
CA ASN A 18 -0.44 8.35 2.45
C ASN A 18 0.21 6.99 2.16
N LEU A 19 -0.50 5.88 2.41
CA LEU A 19 -0.02 4.53 2.10
C LEU A 19 0.19 4.32 0.59
N VAL A 20 -0.72 4.80 -0.26
CA VAL A 20 -0.56 4.72 -1.71
C VAL A 20 0.67 5.51 -2.18
N ILE A 21 0.88 6.71 -1.66
CA ILE A 21 2.08 7.51 -1.96
C ILE A 21 3.33 6.76 -1.51
N GLN A 22 3.33 6.14 -0.33
CA GLN A 22 4.46 5.35 0.16
C GLN A 22 4.78 4.16 -0.76
N VAL A 23 3.77 3.44 -1.22
CA VAL A 23 3.93 2.33 -2.19
C VAL A 23 4.52 2.85 -3.50
N LEU A 24 3.98 3.93 -4.06
CA LEU A 24 4.46 4.51 -5.31
C LEU A 24 5.89 5.04 -5.18
N TYR A 25 6.21 5.69 -4.06
CA TYR A 25 7.53 6.20 -3.76
C TYR A 25 8.55 5.07 -3.64
N GLY A 26 8.26 4.05 -2.84
CA GLY A 26 9.16 2.90 -2.69
C GLY A 26 9.37 2.15 -4.00
N ALA A 27 8.30 1.94 -4.78
CA ALA A 27 8.40 1.35 -6.12
C ALA A 27 9.26 2.22 -7.06
N TYR A 28 9.05 3.54 -7.07
CA TYR A 28 9.86 4.48 -7.85
C TYR A 28 11.34 4.41 -7.45
N MET A 29 11.64 4.39 -6.15
CA MET A 29 13.01 4.27 -5.66
C MET A 29 13.67 2.96 -6.11
N VAL A 30 12.94 1.84 -6.05
CA VAL A 30 13.48 0.51 -6.42
C VAL A 30 13.72 0.39 -7.93
N PHE A 31 12.84 0.94 -8.77
CA PHE A 31 12.90 0.74 -10.22
C PHE A 31 13.63 1.86 -10.97
N PHE A 32 13.62 3.10 -10.47
CA PHE A 32 14.12 4.26 -11.22
C PHE A 32 15.28 5.00 -10.55
N VAL A 33 15.41 4.96 -9.22
CA VAL A 33 16.46 5.71 -8.52
C VAL A 33 17.63 4.82 -8.12
N VAL A 34 17.36 3.73 -7.40
CA VAL A 34 18.38 2.82 -6.87
C VAL A 34 18.63 1.69 -7.86
N THR A 35 19.15 2.09 -9.01
CA THR A 35 19.46 1.23 -10.16
C THR A 35 20.94 1.40 -10.57
N GLY A 36 21.42 0.50 -11.43
CA GLY A 36 22.78 0.48 -11.95
C GLY A 36 22.98 1.56 -13.03
N GLU A 37 23.68 1.23 -14.11
CA GLU A 37 23.81 2.09 -15.31
C GLU A 37 22.51 2.09 -16.16
N GLY A 38 21.38 2.47 -15.56
CA GLY A 38 20.10 2.53 -16.27
C GLY A 38 18.88 2.82 -15.39
N SER A 39 17.69 2.72 -15.97
CA SER A 39 16.40 2.76 -15.27
C SER A 39 15.61 1.49 -15.58
N GLY A 40 15.15 0.76 -14.56
CA GLY A 40 14.35 -0.46 -14.71
C GLY A 40 14.75 -1.62 -13.78
N PRO A 41 14.23 -2.83 -14.04
CA PRO A 41 14.61 -4.01 -13.27
C PRO A 41 16.06 -4.43 -13.60
N LEU A 42 16.77 -5.00 -12.63
CA LEU A 42 18.19 -5.35 -12.77
C LEU A 42 18.42 -6.70 -13.47
N TRP A 43 17.67 -7.02 -14.54
CA TRP A 43 17.54 -8.34 -15.20
C TRP A 43 18.84 -9.18 -15.29
N GLY A 44 20.02 -8.54 -15.41
CA GLY A 44 21.34 -9.16 -15.20
C GLY A 44 22.40 -8.27 -14.53
N GLN A 45 22.10 -7.01 -14.24
CA GLN A 45 23.06 -6.03 -13.69
C GLN A 45 23.18 -6.08 -12.15
N ALA A 46 22.53 -7.05 -11.51
CA ALA A 46 22.55 -7.17 -10.06
C ALA A 46 23.94 -7.53 -9.51
N LEU A 47 24.78 -8.22 -10.29
CA LEU A 47 26.11 -8.66 -9.86
C LEU A 47 27.16 -7.55 -9.91
N ASP A 48 27.00 -6.59 -10.81
CA ASP A 48 27.94 -5.46 -10.98
C ASP A 48 27.57 -4.24 -10.13
N MET A 49 26.47 -4.32 -9.37
CA MET A 49 26.00 -3.22 -8.53
C MET A 49 26.84 -3.12 -7.24
N PRO A 50 27.30 -1.89 -6.87
CA PRO A 50 27.94 -1.66 -5.58
C PRO A 50 27.06 -2.14 -4.41
N PHE A 51 27.67 -2.80 -3.42
CA PHE A 51 26.97 -3.39 -2.28
C PHE A 51 26.02 -2.41 -1.57
N GLU A 52 26.47 -1.17 -1.33
CA GLU A 52 25.64 -0.13 -0.70
C GLU A 52 24.34 0.12 -1.46
N LYS A 53 24.42 0.29 -2.80
CA LYS A 53 23.23 0.49 -3.64
C LYS A 53 22.30 -0.72 -3.59
N MET A 54 22.85 -1.94 -3.56
CA MET A 54 22.06 -3.17 -3.46
C MET A 54 21.28 -3.23 -2.13
N VAL A 55 21.93 -2.91 -1.01
CA VAL A 55 21.29 -2.88 0.31
C VAL A 55 20.21 -1.80 0.37
N THR A 56 20.50 -0.60 -0.12
CA THR A 56 19.52 0.50 -0.19
C THR A 56 18.31 0.12 -1.03
N ARG A 57 18.48 -0.54 -2.18
CA ARG A 57 17.36 -1.02 -3.01
C ARG A 57 16.49 -2.03 -2.26
N ARG A 58 17.11 -2.95 -1.50
CA ARG A 58 16.40 -3.93 -0.69
C ARG A 58 15.62 -3.28 0.45
N LEU A 59 16.15 -2.24 1.08
CA LEU A 59 15.45 -1.46 2.10
C LEU A 59 14.20 -0.79 1.55
N TYR A 60 14.29 -0.10 0.40
CA TYR A 60 13.10 0.48 -0.26
C TYR A 60 12.11 -0.57 -0.74
N ALA A 61 12.58 -1.74 -1.18
CA ALA A 61 11.69 -2.84 -1.53
C ALA A 61 10.92 -3.34 -0.30
N LEU A 62 11.59 -3.50 0.85
CA LEU A 62 10.94 -3.86 2.11
C LEU A 62 9.94 -2.78 2.56
N GLU A 63 10.30 -1.50 2.46
CA GLU A 63 9.38 -0.39 2.75
C GLU A 63 8.13 -0.46 1.86
N THR A 64 8.31 -0.74 0.56
CA THR A 64 7.19 -0.91 -0.38
C THR A 64 6.30 -2.08 0.02
N TRP A 65 6.89 -3.23 0.35
CA TRP A 65 6.14 -4.42 0.78
C TRP A 65 5.36 -4.17 2.07
N VAL A 66 5.98 -3.51 3.06
CA VAL A 66 5.30 -3.14 4.31
C VAL A 66 4.15 -2.19 4.03
N ALA A 67 4.32 -1.21 3.14
CA ALA A 67 3.25 -0.29 2.75
C ALA A 67 2.10 -1.01 2.01
N ILE A 68 2.40 -1.96 1.12
CA ILE A 68 1.38 -2.78 0.43
C ILE A 68 0.59 -3.63 1.45
N VAL A 69 1.28 -4.27 2.39
CA VAL A 69 0.63 -5.06 3.45
C VAL A 69 -0.24 -4.16 4.33
N GLY A 70 0.28 -3.01 4.74
CA GLY A 70 -0.47 -2.01 5.51
C GLY A 70 -1.73 -1.53 4.79
N LEU A 71 -1.62 -1.19 3.50
CA LEU A 71 -2.75 -0.79 2.66
C LEU A 71 -3.78 -1.93 2.52
N SER A 72 -3.30 -3.15 2.28
CA SER A 72 -4.16 -4.33 2.10
C SER A 72 -4.94 -4.66 3.37
N LEU A 73 -4.26 -4.66 4.53
CA LEU A 73 -4.90 -4.87 5.83
C LEU A 73 -5.89 -3.74 6.17
N TYR A 74 -5.49 -2.49 5.91
CA TYR A 74 -6.34 -1.34 6.17
C TYR A 74 -7.64 -1.40 5.36
N LEU A 75 -7.56 -1.63 4.05
CA LEU A 75 -8.73 -1.78 3.18
C LEU A 75 -9.54 -3.03 3.53
N GLY A 76 -8.89 -4.14 3.89
CA GLY A 76 -9.57 -5.35 4.34
C GLY A 76 -10.46 -5.11 5.56
N LEU A 77 -9.94 -4.40 6.57
CA LEU A 77 -10.68 -4.10 7.79
C LEU A 77 -11.74 -3.00 7.60
N THR A 78 -11.42 -1.97 6.82
CA THR A 78 -12.29 -0.77 6.70
C THR A 78 -13.35 -0.89 5.62
N GLU A 79 -13.09 -1.62 4.52
CA GLU A 79 -14.01 -1.74 3.40
C GLU A 79 -14.61 -3.15 3.27
N ILE A 80 -13.78 -4.20 3.33
CA ILE A 80 -14.24 -5.57 3.05
C ILE A 80 -15.07 -6.13 4.20
N LEU A 81 -14.56 -6.03 5.44
CA LEU A 81 -15.24 -6.57 6.62
C LEU A 81 -16.67 -6.00 6.84
N PRO A 82 -16.91 -4.67 6.80
CA PRO A 82 -18.26 -4.14 6.96
C PRO A 82 -19.20 -4.51 5.80
N ARG A 83 -18.69 -4.63 4.57
CA ARG A 83 -19.49 -5.11 3.43
C ARG A 83 -19.93 -6.56 3.61
N LEU A 84 -19.05 -7.41 4.14
CA LEU A 84 -19.36 -8.82 4.43
C LEU A 84 -20.40 -8.95 5.54
N LEU A 85 -20.26 -8.21 6.64
CA LEU A 85 -21.22 -8.23 7.76
C LEU A 85 -22.60 -7.71 7.35
N LYS A 86 -22.67 -6.68 6.49
CA LYS A 86 -23.94 -6.19 5.94
C LYS A 86 -24.64 -7.21 5.06
N THR A 87 -23.88 -8.01 4.31
CA THR A 87 -24.43 -9.03 3.38
C THR A 87 -25.02 -10.23 4.12
N ASN A 88 -24.43 -10.61 5.26
CA ASN A 88 -24.89 -11.76 6.05
C ASN A 88 -25.99 -11.42 7.09
N SER A 89 -26.51 -10.19 7.07
CA SER A 89 -27.63 -9.82 7.95
C SER A 89 -28.91 -10.46 7.39
N PRO A 90 -29.64 -11.30 8.15
CA PRO A 90 -30.88 -11.90 7.67
C PRO A 90 -31.87 -10.80 7.28
N PRO A 91 -32.71 -11.01 6.25
CA PRO A 91 -33.78 -10.06 5.93
C PRO A 91 -34.59 -9.83 7.21
N SER A 92 -34.78 -8.57 7.58
CA SER A 92 -35.59 -8.21 8.74
C SER A 92 -36.98 -8.79 8.54
N GLU A 93 -37.26 -9.90 9.22
CA GLU A 93 -38.61 -10.28 9.59
C GLU A 93 -39.20 -9.05 10.30
N ASN A 94 -40.43 -8.68 9.93
CA ASN A 94 -41.26 -7.58 10.46
C ASN A 94 -41.25 -6.28 9.62
N SER A 95 -42.04 -6.30 8.54
CA SER A 95 -43.00 -5.25 8.16
C SER A 95 -43.97 -5.83 7.12
#